data_AF-A0A9X4DH80-F1
#
_entry.id   AF-A0A9X4DH80-F1
#
_cell.length_a   1.000
_cell.length_b   1.000
_cell.length_c   1.000
_cell.angle_alpha   90.00
_cell.angle_beta   90.00
_cell.angle_gamma   90.00
#
_symmetry.space_group_name_H-M   'P 1'
#
loop_
_entity.id
_entity.type
_entity.pdbx_description
1 polymer ?
#
loop_
_entity_poly.entity_id
_entity_poly.type
_entity_poly.pdbx_seq_one_letter_code
_entity_poly.pdbx_strand_id
1 'polypeptide(L)'
;YTPRLHATSEAALSRLIVKLKALENRLNGEKWTYDSQGYETQFISPARHLSGKRKKPRVMPTPQGVERAGAVPCGPDLPGYPSSWRPARRLDLDRHLHIGPIMSSLMASVIMAWSGAGLGRVGGTLSAWFRSEYKDEELPNEHSRQIYDLPKPTIIRGIDKQLAALAEVKQTIVEGYQECKPKRELLERIDRADRWIRRNLAHLEAMEADISAHRLAESRRGDGVAQ
;
A
#
# COMPACT_ATOMS: atom_id res chain seq x y z
N TYR A 1 20.02 5.68 8.75
CA TYR A 1 19.60 4.28 8.56
C TYR A 1 20.76 3.54 7.91
N THR A 2 21.40 2.60 8.61
CA THR A 2 22.55 1.86 8.04
C THR A 2 22.01 0.58 7.42
N PRO A 3 22.12 0.37 6.09
CA PRO A 3 21.62 -0.84 5.45
C PRO A 3 22.34 -2.07 6.03
N ARG A 4 21.58 -3.12 6.32
CA ARG A 4 22.10 -4.39 6.85
C ARG A 4 21.85 -5.51 5.84
N LEU A 5 22.84 -6.38 5.67
CA LEU A 5 22.78 -7.51 4.76
C LEU A 5 22.63 -8.80 5.57
N HIS A 6 21.59 -9.58 5.27
CA HIS A 6 21.30 -10.84 5.94
C HIS A 6 21.47 -11.98 4.95
N ALA A 7 22.18 -13.04 5.34
CA ALA A 7 22.35 -14.25 4.55
C ALA A 7 22.23 -15.48 5.44
N THR A 8 21.68 -16.57 4.90
CA THR A 8 21.53 -17.85 5.60
C THR A 8 22.81 -18.69 5.60
N SER A 9 23.84 -18.26 4.86
CA SER A 9 25.12 -18.96 4.72
C SER A 9 26.28 -17.97 4.85
N GLU A 10 27.21 -18.28 5.76
CA GLU A 10 28.42 -17.49 5.99
C GLU A 10 29.29 -17.41 4.71
N ALA A 11 29.43 -18.51 3.99
CA ALA A 11 30.17 -18.55 2.72
C ALA A 11 29.56 -17.63 1.65
N ALA A 12 28.23 -17.50 1.61
CA ALA A 12 27.55 -16.58 0.71
C ALA A 12 27.78 -15.12 1.12
N LEU A 13 27.74 -14.83 2.43
CA LEU A 13 28.00 -13.50 2.98
C LEU A 13 29.44 -13.04 2.67
N SER A 14 30.42 -13.90 2.89
CA SER A 14 31.84 -13.61 2.61
C SER A 14 32.08 -13.30 1.13
N ARG A 15 31.49 -14.08 0.22
CA ARG A 15 31.57 -13.79 -1.23
C ARG A 15 30.92 -12.46 -1.61
N LEU A 16 29.78 -12.11 -0.99
CA LEU A 16 29.09 -10.84 -1.23
C LEU A 16 29.92 -9.65 -0.72
N ILE A 17 30.54 -9.77 0.45
CA ILE A 17 31.42 -8.75 1.00
C ILE A 17 32.59 -8.47 0.05
N VAL A 18 33.25 -9.52 -0.46
CA VAL A 18 34.35 -9.37 -1.42
C VAL A 18 33.89 -8.65 -2.70
N LYS A 19 32.74 -9.05 -3.25
CA LYS A 19 32.18 -8.42 -4.45
C LYS A 19 31.79 -6.96 -4.22
N LEU A 20 31.18 -6.64 -3.08
CA LEU A 20 30.80 -5.27 -2.73
C LEU A 20 32.03 -4.37 -2.57
N LYS A 21 33.07 -4.84 -1.86
CA LYS A 21 34.34 -4.11 -1.74
C LYS A 21 35.01 -3.88 -3.09
N ALA A 22 35.02 -4.89 -3.97
CA ALA A 22 35.55 -4.74 -5.33
C ALA A 22 34.75 -3.71 -6.15
N LEU A 23 33.44 -3.67 -5.98
CA LEU A 23 32.56 -2.72 -6.66
C LEU A 23 32.74 -1.30 -6.13
N GLU A 24 32.89 -1.13 -4.83
CA GLU A 24 33.21 0.15 -4.18
C GLU A 24 34.54 0.73 -4.69
N ASN A 25 35.58 -0.09 -4.77
CA ASN A 25 36.87 0.34 -5.33
C ASN A 25 36.73 0.79 -6.79
N ARG A 26 35.90 0.12 -7.59
CA ARG A 26 35.63 0.52 -8.97
C ARG A 26 34.82 1.82 -9.05
N LEU A 27 33.81 1.97 -8.20
CA LEU A 27 32.97 3.17 -8.14
C LEU A 27 33.78 4.41 -7.72
N ASN A 28 34.74 4.23 -6.80
CA ASN A 28 35.63 5.31 -6.33
C ASN A 28 36.69 5.68 -7.38
N GLY A 29 37.10 4.75 -8.25
CA GLY A 29 38.07 5.00 -9.32
C GLY A 29 37.46 5.58 -10.61
N GLU A 30 36.19 5.28 -10.88
CA GLU A 30 35.51 5.69 -12.10
C GLU A 30 34.64 6.94 -11.84
N LYS A 31 35.16 8.13 -12.20
CA LYS A 31 34.36 9.35 -12.17
C LYS A 31 33.24 9.19 -13.20
N TRP A 32 31.98 9.18 -12.77
CA TRP A 32 30.82 9.10 -13.65
C TRP A 32 30.85 10.28 -14.65
N THR A 33 31.23 10.03 -15.90
CA THR A 33 31.36 11.02 -16.98
C THR A 33 30.13 11.10 -17.88
N TYR A 34 29.15 10.21 -17.68
CA TYR A 34 27.94 10.17 -18.48
C TYR A 34 26.92 11.20 -17.97
N ASP A 35 26.42 12.02 -18.89
CA ASP A 35 25.39 13.00 -18.60
C ASP A 35 24.03 12.30 -18.49
N SER A 36 23.51 12.20 -17.27
CA SER A 36 22.10 11.87 -17.04
C SER A 36 21.28 13.14 -17.21
N GLN A 37 20.97 13.41 -18.45
CA GLN A 37 20.02 14.43 -18.88
C GLN A 37 18.71 14.32 -18.07
N GLY A 38 18.17 15.46 -17.63
CA GLY A 38 16.95 15.54 -16.82
C GLY A 38 15.73 14.85 -17.46
N TYR A 39 14.66 14.65 -16.68
CA TYR A 39 13.47 13.92 -17.17
C TYR A 39 12.91 14.50 -18.48
N GLU A 40 12.95 15.83 -18.62
CA GLU A 40 12.46 16.54 -19.80
C GLU A 40 13.34 16.34 -21.05
N THR A 41 14.63 16.06 -20.88
CA THR A 41 15.56 15.85 -21.98
C THR A 41 15.49 14.39 -22.45
N GLN A 42 14.72 14.19 -23.53
CA GLN A 42 14.52 12.87 -24.14
C GLN A 42 15.53 12.61 -25.24
N PHE A 43 16.28 11.52 -25.13
CA PHE A 43 17.05 10.98 -26.24
C PHE A 43 16.13 10.69 -27.43
N ILE A 44 16.50 11.23 -28.59
CA ILE A 44 15.81 10.98 -29.86
C ILE A 44 16.73 10.11 -30.70
N SER A 45 16.33 8.87 -30.97
CA SER A 45 17.12 8.01 -31.84
C SER A 45 17.09 8.54 -33.29
N PRO A 46 18.16 8.33 -34.08
CA PRO A 46 18.20 8.73 -35.48
C PRO A 46 17.02 8.17 -36.30
N ALA A 47 16.67 6.90 -36.07
CA ALA A 47 15.50 6.27 -36.70
C ALA A 47 14.18 6.98 -36.35
N ARG A 48 14.04 7.47 -35.10
CA ARG A 48 12.86 8.23 -34.69
C ARG A 48 12.81 9.59 -35.36
N HIS A 49 13.94 10.28 -35.47
CA HIS A 49 14.07 11.54 -36.18
C HIS A 49 13.65 11.39 -37.67
N LEU A 50 14.18 10.38 -38.35
CA LEU A 50 13.87 10.08 -39.75
C LEU A 50 12.40 9.69 -39.99
N SER A 51 11.73 9.09 -39.01
CA SER A 51 10.34 8.65 -39.16
C SER A 51 9.32 9.79 -39.28
N GLY A 52 9.67 11.03 -38.91
CA GLY A 52 8.76 12.19 -38.90
C GLY A 52 7.57 12.09 -37.92
N LYS A 53 7.41 10.98 -37.19
CA LYS A 53 6.25 10.75 -36.31
C LYS A 53 6.29 11.61 -35.05
N ARG A 54 5.20 12.34 -34.78
CA ARG A 54 5.03 13.14 -33.55
C ARG A 54 5.24 12.29 -32.30
N LYS A 55 6.06 12.80 -31.40
CA LYS A 55 6.49 12.16 -30.16
C LYS A 55 5.31 11.96 -29.20
N LYS A 56 5.28 10.83 -28.47
CA LYS A 56 4.35 10.64 -27.35
C LYS A 56 4.84 11.48 -26.16
N PRO A 57 3.97 12.29 -25.51
CA PRO A 57 4.37 13.02 -24.31
C PRO A 57 4.81 12.04 -23.23
N ARG A 58 5.80 12.43 -22.42
CA ARG A 58 6.19 11.68 -21.22
C ARG A 58 5.04 11.75 -20.21
N VAL A 59 5.00 10.77 -19.31
CA VAL A 59 3.99 10.73 -18.25
C VAL A 59 4.28 11.87 -17.29
N MET A 60 3.37 12.83 -17.24
CA MET A 60 3.36 13.88 -16.23
C MET A 60 2.15 13.70 -15.32
N PRO A 61 2.29 13.99 -14.02
CA PRO A 61 1.13 14.11 -13.16
C PRO A 61 0.20 15.20 -13.72
N THR A 62 -1.09 14.99 -13.55
CA THR A 62 -2.10 16.02 -13.79
C THR A 62 -1.86 17.15 -12.78
N PRO A 63 -1.84 18.42 -13.22
CA PRO A 63 -1.64 19.56 -12.33
C PRO A 63 -2.62 19.55 -11.14
N GLN A 64 -2.16 20.01 -9.99
CA GLN A 64 -3.03 20.21 -8.82
C GLN A 64 -4.15 21.20 -9.15
N GLY A 65 -5.32 21.02 -8.54
CA GLY A 65 -6.50 21.86 -8.75
C GLY A 65 -7.37 21.46 -9.96
N VAL A 66 -6.94 20.48 -10.77
CA VAL A 66 -7.79 19.93 -11.84
C VAL A 66 -8.83 18.98 -11.24
N GLU A 67 -10.11 19.28 -11.44
CA GLU A 67 -11.21 18.36 -11.12
C GLU A 67 -11.79 17.75 -12.41
N ARG A 68 -12.02 16.43 -12.39
CA ARG A 68 -12.69 15.70 -13.47
C ARG A 68 -13.78 14.81 -12.90
N ALA A 69 -15.04 15.14 -13.21
CA ALA A 69 -16.21 14.36 -12.81
C ALA A 69 -16.20 13.98 -11.31
N GLY A 70 -15.98 14.98 -10.43
CA GLY A 70 -15.97 14.78 -8.99
C GLY A 70 -14.69 14.13 -8.43
N ALA A 71 -13.62 14.04 -9.22
CA ALA A 71 -12.34 13.49 -8.78
C ALA A 71 -11.19 14.47 -9.02
N VAL A 72 -10.23 14.48 -8.11
CA VAL A 72 -9.01 15.31 -8.17
C VAL A 72 -7.76 14.42 -8.16
N PRO A 73 -6.65 14.86 -8.77
CA PRO A 73 -5.42 14.09 -8.75
C PRO A 73 -4.86 13.98 -7.32
N CYS A 74 -4.29 12.83 -7.01
CA CYS A 74 -3.60 12.55 -5.75
C CYS A 74 -2.33 11.73 -6.01
N GLY A 75 -1.46 11.68 -5.00
CA GLY A 75 -0.17 11.00 -5.08
C GLY A 75 0.99 11.96 -5.38
N PRO A 76 2.19 11.41 -5.66
CA PRO A 76 3.39 12.21 -5.82
C PRO A 76 3.30 13.08 -7.09
N ASP A 77 3.55 14.38 -6.93
CA ASP A 77 3.67 15.35 -8.04
C ASP A 77 5.06 15.24 -8.67
N LEU A 78 5.43 14.02 -9.09
CA LEU A 78 6.76 13.70 -9.61
C LEU A 78 6.67 13.29 -11.08
N PRO A 79 7.56 13.81 -11.95
CA PRO A 79 7.64 13.38 -13.34
C PRO A 79 7.84 11.86 -13.46
N GLY A 80 7.13 11.23 -14.41
CA GLY A 80 7.17 9.77 -14.60
C GLY A 80 6.12 8.99 -13.81
N TYR A 81 5.39 9.61 -12.89
CA TYR A 81 4.30 8.98 -12.17
C TYR A 81 2.94 9.43 -12.75
N PRO A 82 2.06 8.50 -13.15
CA PRO A 82 0.69 8.88 -13.50
C PRO A 82 -0.03 9.32 -12.22
N SER A 83 -0.88 10.36 -12.33
CA SER A 83 -1.73 10.74 -11.20
C SER A 83 -2.66 9.60 -10.83
N SER A 84 -2.65 9.26 -9.54
CA SER A 84 -3.78 8.58 -8.93
C SER A 84 -4.92 9.59 -8.78
N TRP A 85 -6.13 9.10 -8.59
CA TRP A 85 -7.31 9.95 -8.45
C TRP A 85 -8.02 9.63 -7.15
N ARG A 86 -8.48 10.68 -6.47
CA ARG A 86 -9.31 10.59 -5.27
C ARG A 86 -10.61 11.37 -5.47
N PRO A 87 -11.66 11.09 -4.69
CA PRO A 87 -12.84 11.93 -4.67
C PRO A 87 -12.47 13.38 -4.30
N ALA A 88 -13.06 14.36 -5.00
CA ALA A 88 -12.83 15.79 -4.75
C ALA A 88 -13.18 16.21 -3.31
N ARG A 89 -14.37 15.82 -2.82
CA ARG A 89 -14.75 15.93 -1.42
C ARG A 89 -13.92 14.95 -0.60
N ARG A 90 -13.15 15.50 0.34
CA ARG A 90 -12.41 14.73 1.34
C ARG A 90 -13.37 14.01 2.29
N LEU A 91 -12.94 12.87 2.81
CA LEU A 91 -13.64 12.19 3.89
C LEU A 91 -13.32 12.90 5.20
N ASP A 92 -14.31 13.08 6.07
CA ASP A 92 -14.13 13.75 7.36
C ASP A 92 -13.01 13.07 8.19
N LEU A 93 -12.22 13.87 8.91
CA LEU A 93 -11.07 13.37 9.65
C LEU A 93 -11.47 12.28 10.64
N ASP A 94 -12.56 12.48 11.39
CA ASP A 94 -13.07 11.52 12.36
C ASP A 94 -13.41 10.17 11.70
N ARG A 95 -13.94 10.19 10.48
CA ARG A 95 -14.24 8.98 9.71
C ARG A 95 -12.96 8.27 9.30
N HIS A 96 -11.91 8.99 8.91
CA HIS A 96 -10.59 8.40 8.66
C HIS A 96 -9.97 7.80 9.92
N LEU A 97 -10.07 8.50 11.05
CA LEU A 97 -9.59 8.05 12.35
C LEU A 97 -10.31 6.79 12.83
N HIS A 98 -11.59 6.66 12.49
CA HIS A 98 -12.40 5.50 12.77
C HIS A 98 -12.05 4.28 11.91
N ILE A 99 -11.99 4.44 10.58
CA ILE A 99 -11.81 3.29 9.66
C ILE A 99 -10.35 2.86 9.50
N GLY A 100 -9.37 3.73 9.79
CA GLY A 100 -7.94 3.42 9.68
C GLY A 100 -7.53 2.20 10.50
N PRO A 101 -7.79 2.18 11.83
CA PRO A 101 -7.50 1.03 12.69
C PRO A 101 -8.27 -0.23 12.31
N ILE A 102 -9.52 -0.08 11.85
CA ILE A 102 -10.34 -1.21 11.36
C ILE A 102 -9.67 -1.84 10.15
N MET A 103 -9.25 -1.03 9.18
CA MET A 103 -8.55 -1.51 7.98
C MET A 103 -7.23 -2.18 8.34
N SER A 104 -6.41 -1.58 9.22
CA SER A 104 -5.16 -2.21 9.69
C SER A 104 -5.41 -3.56 10.37
N SER A 105 -6.47 -3.65 11.18
CA SER A 105 -6.87 -4.87 11.87
C SER A 105 -7.38 -5.95 10.90
N LEU A 106 -8.15 -5.55 9.88
CA LEU A 106 -8.55 -6.43 8.77
C LEU A 106 -7.33 -6.92 7.98
N MET A 107 -6.33 -6.05 7.72
CA MET A 107 -5.08 -6.40 7.05
C MET A 107 -4.24 -7.43 7.80
N ALA A 108 -4.30 -7.44 9.14
CA ALA A 108 -3.59 -8.42 9.97
C ALA A 108 -4.37 -9.73 10.19
N SER A 109 -5.64 -9.79 9.78
CA SER A 109 -6.53 -10.94 10.03
C SER A 109 -6.44 -11.96 8.88
N VAL A 110 -6.88 -13.20 9.17
CA VAL A 110 -6.76 -14.36 8.27
C VAL A 110 -7.36 -14.07 6.88
N ILE A 111 -8.44 -13.29 6.81
CA ILE A 111 -9.06 -12.91 5.54
C ILE A 111 -8.07 -12.22 4.60
N MET A 112 -7.15 -11.42 5.11
CA MET A 112 -6.23 -10.66 4.25
C MET A 112 -5.01 -11.44 3.79
N ALA A 113 -4.56 -12.41 4.56
CA ALA A 113 -3.47 -13.30 4.12
C ALA A 113 -3.87 -14.12 2.88
N TRP A 114 -5.18 -14.38 2.69
CA TRP A 114 -5.65 -15.34 1.69
C TRP A 114 -6.69 -14.82 0.68
N SER A 115 -7.39 -13.70 0.93
CA SER A 115 -8.39 -13.12 -0.01
C SER A 115 -7.83 -12.45 -1.26
N GLY A 116 -6.52 -12.61 -1.49
CA GLY A 116 -5.81 -12.00 -2.61
C GLY A 116 -5.55 -10.50 -2.40
N ALA A 117 -4.74 -9.92 -3.28
CA ALA A 117 -4.20 -8.56 -3.18
C ALA A 117 -5.23 -7.40 -3.20
N GLY A 118 -6.54 -7.68 -3.10
CA GLY A 118 -7.62 -6.71 -3.24
C GLY A 118 -7.74 -5.73 -2.07
N LEU A 119 -7.87 -6.24 -0.84
CA LEU A 119 -8.07 -5.42 0.37
C LEU A 119 -6.80 -4.64 0.75
N GLY A 120 -5.61 -5.19 0.51
CA GLY A 120 -4.35 -4.45 0.69
C GLY A 120 -4.27 -3.20 -0.20
N ARG A 121 -4.81 -3.28 -1.43
CA ARG A 121 -4.93 -2.11 -2.30
C ARG A 121 -5.97 -1.10 -1.80
N VAL A 122 -7.06 -1.56 -1.16
CA VAL A 122 -8.06 -0.68 -0.53
C VAL A 122 -7.41 0.12 0.60
N GLY A 123 -6.71 -0.55 1.53
CA GLY A 123 -5.99 0.10 2.63
C GLY A 123 -4.93 1.09 2.13
N GLY A 124 -4.11 0.69 1.15
CA GLY A 124 -3.11 1.56 0.53
C GLY A 124 -3.72 2.77 -0.18
N THR A 125 -4.88 2.60 -0.83
CA THR A 125 -5.59 3.68 -1.53
C THR A 125 -6.17 4.68 -0.54
N LEU A 126 -6.84 4.22 0.52
CA LEU A 126 -7.36 5.09 1.57
C LEU A 126 -6.24 5.84 2.30
N SER A 127 -5.12 5.17 2.58
CA SER A 127 -3.92 5.80 3.15
C SER A 127 -3.35 6.89 2.23
N ALA A 128 -3.26 6.62 0.92
CA ALA A 128 -2.80 7.62 -0.05
C ALA A 128 -3.76 8.82 -0.19
N TRP A 129 -5.07 8.56 -0.17
CA TRP A 129 -6.09 9.62 -0.18
C TRP A 129 -6.01 10.48 1.08
N PHE A 130 -5.96 9.87 2.26
CA PHE A 130 -5.80 10.56 3.53
C PHE A 130 -4.60 11.51 3.54
N ARG A 131 -3.41 11.05 3.13
CA ARG A 131 -2.20 11.87 3.01
C ARG A 131 -2.31 13.00 1.98
N SER A 132 -3.24 12.89 1.04
CA SER A 132 -3.50 13.91 0.00
C SER A 132 -4.68 14.83 0.35
N GLU A 133 -5.42 14.52 1.41
CA GLU A 133 -6.62 15.25 1.86
C GLU A 133 -6.32 16.19 3.03
N TYR A 134 -5.36 15.81 3.87
CA TYR A 134 -4.98 16.53 5.08
C TYR A 134 -3.51 16.90 5.05
N LYS A 135 -3.23 18.17 5.33
CA LYS A 135 -1.86 18.63 5.61
C LYS A 135 -1.51 18.39 7.07
N ASP A 136 -0.22 18.47 7.38
CA ASP A 136 0.30 18.20 8.73
C ASP A 136 -0.27 19.17 9.78
N GLU A 137 -0.58 20.40 9.38
CA GLU A 137 -1.14 21.43 10.25
C GLU A 137 -2.61 21.18 10.62
N GLU A 138 -3.32 20.37 9.84
CA GLU A 138 -4.73 20.02 10.08
C GLU A 138 -4.89 18.80 11.00
N LEU A 139 -3.80 18.12 11.33
CA LEU A 139 -3.83 16.88 12.11
C LEU A 139 -3.66 17.15 13.61
N PRO A 140 -4.47 16.52 14.49
CA PRO A 140 -4.40 16.72 15.93
C PRO A 140 -3.03 16.39 16.56
N ASN A 141 -2.29 15.46 15.94
CA ASN A 141 -0.94 15.05 16.36
C ASN A 141 -0.22 14.29 15.23
N GLU A 142 1.09 14.09 15.38
CA GLU A 142 1.93 13.38 14.41
C GLU A 142 1.47 11.92 14.17
N HIS A 143 0.92 11.27 15.20
CA HIS A 143 0.40 9.90 15.11
C HIS A 143 -0.82 9.78 14.18
N SER A 144 -1.63 10.83 14.07
CA SER A 144 -2.79 10.86 13.18
C SER A 144 -2.38 10.66 11.71
N ARG A 145 -1.17 11.09 11.33
CA ARG A 145 -0.63 10.90 9.98
C ARG A 145 -0.42 9.42 9.62
N GLN A 146 -0.19 8.61 10.65
CA GLN A 146 0.13 7.20 10.54
C GLN A 146 -1.07 6.34 10.90
N ILE A 147 -2.31 6.86 10.90
CA ILE A 147 -3.49 6.09 11.34
C ILE A 147 -3.73 4.80 10.55
N TYR A 148 -3.30 4.77 9.28
CA TYR A 148 -3.32 3.57 8.43
C TYR A 148 -2.09 2.66 8.58
N ASP A 149 -1.06 3.10 9.31
CA ASP A 149 0.24 2.43 9.41
C ASP A 149 0.61 2.02 10.87
N LEU A 150 0.19 2.78 11.88
CA LEU A 150 0.67 2.74 13.28
C LEU A 150 -0.47 3.02 14.28
N PRO A 151 -1.47 2.15 14.32
CA PRO A 151 -1.48 1.29 15.51
C PRO A 151 -1.14 -0.15 15.16
N LYS A 152 -0.51 -0.85 16.12
CA LYS A 152 -0.31 -2.30 16.00
C LYS A 152 -1.68 -2.93 15.76
N PRO A 153 -1.88 -3.62 14.63
CA PRO A 153 -3.19 -4.09 14.26
C PRO A 153 -3.67 -5.13 15.28
N THR A 154 -4.92 -5.01 15.71
CA THR A 154 -5.55 -5.99 16.60
C THR A 154 -6.24 -7.02 15.73
N ILE A 155 -5.82 -8.28 15.79
CA ILE A 155 -6.40 -9.33 14.95
C ILE A 155 -7.88 -9.49 15.28
N ILE A 156 -8.73 -9.33 14.27
CA ILE A 156 -10.18 -9.56 14.37
C ILE A 156 -10.40 -11.05 14.19
N ARG A 157 -10.88 -11.73 15.23
CA ARG A 157 -11.17 -13.17 15.20
C ARG A 157 -12.62 -13.44 14.83
N GLY A 158 -12.85 -14.48 14.05
CA GLY A 158 -14.14 -14.88 13.52
C GLY A 158 -14.44 -14.18 12.20
N ILE A 159 -14.73 -14.97 11.17
CA ILE A 159 -15.04 -14.48 9.83
C ILE A 159 -16.24 -13.52 9.84
N ASP A 160 -17.27 -13.78 10.64
CA ASP A 160 -18.44 -12.89 10.77
C ASP A 160 -18.06 -11.48 11.26
N LYS A 161 -17.18 -11.40 12.25
CA LYS A 161 -16.72 -10.11 12.78
C LYS A 161 -15.87 -9.36 11.75
N GLN A 162 -15.07 -10.08 10.97
CA GLN A 162 -14.29 -9.49 9.91
C GLN A 162 -15.19 -9.00 8.75
N LEU A 163 -16.25 -9.73 8.40
CA LEU A 163 -17.25 -9.28 7.42
C LEU A 163 -18.03 -8.06 7.92
N ALA A 164 -18.39 -8.01 9.21
CA ALA A 164 -19.03 -6.85 9.82
C ALA A 164 -18.13 -5.61 9.77
N ALA A 165 -16.85 -5.75 10.13
CA ALA A 165 -15.85 -4.69 10.02
C ALA A 165 -15.66 -4.21 8.56
N LEU A 166 -15.66 -5.13 7.60
CA LEU A 166 -15.59 -4.76 6.17
C LEU A 166 -16.84 -3.97 5.73
N ALA A 167 -18.02 -4.37 6.19
CA ALA A 167 -19.27 -3.67 5.91
C ALA A 167 -19.28 -2.25 6.51
N GLU A 168 -18.73 -2.09 7.71
CA GLU A 168 -18.58 -0.79 8.37
C GLU A 168 -17.66 0.16 7.59
N VAL A 169 -16.51 -0.34 7.11
CA VAL A 169 -15.62 0.43 6.23
C VAL A 169 -16.35 0.82 4.95
N LYS A 170 -17.06 -0.12 4.32
CA LYS A 170 -17.85 0.14 3.12
C LYS A 170 -18.88 1.24 3.36
N GLN A 171 -19.64 1.15 4.44
CA GLN A 171 -20.68 2.12 4.78
C GLN A 171 -20.10 3.51 4.99
N THR A 172 -18.97 3.61 5.71
CA THR A 172 -18.30 4.89 5.95
C THR A 172 -17.85 5.55 4.64
N ILE A 173 -17.33 4.77 3.68
CA ILE A 173 -16.95 5.25 2.35
C ILE A 173 -18.17 5.71 1.54
N VAL A 174 -19.27 4.94 1.61
CA VAL A 174 -20.53 5.26 0.92
C VAL A 174 -21.08 6.60 1.38
N GLU A 175 -21.08 6.86 2.68
CA GLU A 175 -21.62 8.09 3.25
C GLU A 175 -20.68 9.29 3.15
N GLY A 176 -19.36 9.05 3.23
CA GLY A 176 -18.38 10.12 3.37
C GLY A 176 -17.92 10.74 2.05
N TYR A 177 -17.76 9.92 1.01
CA TYR A 177 -17.33 10.40 -0.31
C TYR A 177 -18.53 10.65 -1.23
N GLN A 178 -18.44 11.66 -2.09
CA GLN A 178 -19.40 11.88 -3.15
C GLN A 178 -19.26 10.83 -4.28
N GLU A 179 -20.32 10.64 -5.06
CA GLU A 179 -20.30 9.71 -6.18
C GLU A 179 -19.31 10.15 -7.27
N CYS A 180 -18.32 9.30 -7.53
CA CYS A 180 -17.31 9.52 -8.56
C CYS A 180 -16.66 8.19 -8.98
N LYS A 181 -15.86 8.19 -10.05
CA LYS A 181 -15.17 6.97 -10.52
C LYS A 181 -14.24 6.36 -9.45
N PRO A 182 -13.33 7.11 -8.78
CA PRO A 182 -12.47 6.54 -7.74
C PRO A 182 -13.21 5.84 -6.61
N LYS A 183 -14.31 6.45 -6.11
CA LYS A 183 -15.17 5.85 -5.08
C LYS A 183 -15.75 4.52 -5.57
N ARG A 184 -16.34 4.49 -6.77
CA ARG A 184 -16.92 3.26 -7.34
C ARG A 184 -15.89 2.15 -7.48
N GLU A 185 -14.71 2.44 -8.01
CA GLU A 185 -13.66 1.43 -8.13
C GLU A 185 -13.16 0.92 -6.76
N LEU A 186 -13.13 1.77 -5.74
CA LEU A 186 -12.78 1.35 -4.38
C LEU A 186 -13.85 0.41 -3.80
N LEU A 187 -15.13 0.77 -3.94
CA LEU A 187 -16.26 -0.05 -3.50
C LEU A 187 -16.34 -1.38 -4.25
N GLU A 188 -16.10 -1.40 -5.56
CA GLU A 188 -16.04 -2.64 -6.35
C GLU A 188 -14.94 -3.60 -5.86
N ARG A 189 -13.81 -3.08 -5.38
CA ARG A 189 -12.73 -3.89 -4.80
C ARG A 189 -13.16 -4.48 -3.46
N ILE A 190 -13.83 -3.69 -2.61
CA ILE A 190 -14.41 -4.16 -1.35
C ILE A 190 -15.46 -5.25 -1.61
N ASP A 191 -16.36 -5.04 -2.57
CA ASP A 191 -17.41 -6.00 -2.92
C ASP A 191 -16.84 -7.29 -3.51
N ARG A 192 -15.75 -7.19 -4.28
CA ARG A 192 -15.02 -8.37 -4.76
C ARG A 192 -14.42 -9.16 -3.61
N ALA A 193 -13.86 -8.49 -2.61
CA ALA A 193 -13.33 -9.13 -1.43
C ALA A 193 -14.45 -9.80 -0.60
N ASP A 194 -15.56 -9.11 -0.34
CA ASP A 194 -16.72 -9.67 0.37
C ASP A 194 -17.25 -10.94 -0.34
N ARG A 195 -17.46 -10.88 -1.66
CA ARG A 195 -17.89 -12.07 -2.45
C ARG A 195 -16.88 -13.21 -2.37
N TRP A 196 -15.58 -12.91 -2.41
CA TRP A 196 -14.55 -13.93 -2.31
C TRP A 196 -14.57 -14.59 -0.93
N ILE A 197 -14.70 -13.81 0.14
CA ILE A 197 -14.76 -14.32 1.52
C ILE A 197 -15.97 -15.23 1.67
N ARG A 198 -17.16 -14.77 1.26
CA ARG A 198 -18.40 -15.57 1.34
C ARG A 198 -18.32 -16.87 0.55
N ARG A 199 -17.69 -16.85 -0.63
CA ARG A 199 -17.50 -18.05 -1.45
C ARG A 199 -16.56 -19.07 -0.79
N ASN A 200 -15.61 -18.62 0.01
CA ASN A 200 -14.59 -19.46 0.64
C ASN A 200 -14.83 -19.64 2.15
N LEU A 201 -16.04 -19.33 2.64
CA LEU A 201 -16.34 -19.27 4.08
C LEU A 201 -15.94 -20.54 4.83
N ALA A 202 -16.43 -21.70 4.39
CA ALA A 202 -16.15 -22.98 5.04
C ALA A 202 -14.64 -23.32 5.09
N HIS A 203 -13.90 -22.94 4.04
CA HIS A 203 -12.44 -23.13 4.01
C HIS A 203 -11.73 -22.20 5.00
N LEU A 204 -12.14 -20.94 5.05
CA LEU A 204 -11.57 -19.95 5.96
C LEU A 204 -11.87 -20.27 7.43
N GLU A 205 -13.07 -20.78 7.73
CA GLU A 205 -13.45 -21.23 9.08
C GLU A 205 -12.59 -22.42 9.53
N ALA A 206 -12.39 -23.41 8.67
CA ALA A 206 -11.52 -24.55 8.96
C ALA A 206 -10.06 -24.09 9.22
N MET A 207 -9.53 -23.20 8.39
CA MET A 207 -8.19 -22.64 8.58
C MET A 207 -8.06 -21.82 9.87
N GLU A 208 -9.07 -21.01 10.21
CA GLU A 208 -9.05 -20.23 11.45
C GLU A 208 -9.09 -21.13 12.69
N ALA A 209 -9.85 -22.23 12.63
CA ALA A 209 -9.87 -23.25 13.67
C ALA A 209 -8.49 -23.93 13.83
N ASP A 210 -7.83 -24.30 12.73
CA ASP A 210 -6.50 -24.92 12.74
C ASP A 210 -5.43 -23.98 13.31
N ILE A 211 -5.42 -22.70 12.89
CA ILE A 211 -4.50 -21.68 13.42
C ILE A 211 -4.72 -21.48 14.92
N SER A 212 -5.99 -21.45 15.34
CA SER A 212 -6.35 -21.30 16.75
C SER A 212 -5.90 -22.50 17.58
N ALA A 213 -6.07 -23.72 17.05
CA ALA A 213 -5.63 -24.96 17.68
C ALA A 213 -4.09 -25.02 17.80
N HIS A 214 -3.36 -24.64 16.76
CA HIS A 214 -1.89 -24.60 16.77
C HIS A 214 -1.36 -23.62 17.83
N ARG A 215 -1.93 -22.41 17.91
CA ARG A 215 -1.54 -21.41 18.93
C ARG A 215 -1.85 -21.87 20.36
N LEU A 216 -2.98 -22.53 20.59
CA LEU A 216 -3.30 -23.11 21.90
C LEU A 216 -2.29 -24.20 22.29
N ALA A 217 -1.85 -25.01 21.34
CA ALA A 217 -0.81 -26.02 21.56
C ALA A 217 0.59 -25.42 21.80
N GLU A 218 0.91 -24.27 21.20
CA GLU A 218 2.14 -23.53 21.49
C GLU A 218 2.12 -22.85 22.86
N SER A 219 1.00 -22.23 23.23
CA SER A 219 0.84 -21.62 24.56
C SER A 219 1.01 -22.65 25.68
N ARG A 220 0.38 -23.83 25.55
CA ARG A 220 0.51 -24.93 26.52
C ARG A 220 1.94 -25.50 26.61
N ARG A 221 2.73 -25.40 25.54
CA ARG A 221 4.15 -25.81 25.52
C ARG A 221 5.08 -24.76 26.14
N GLY A 222 4.74 -23.48 26.02
CA GLY A 222 5.48 -22.38 26.65
C GLY A 222 5.35 -22.35 28.17
N ASP A 223 4.17 -22.70 28.71
CA ASP A 223 3.92 -22.76 30.16
C ASP A 223 4.57 -23.97 30.85
N GLY A 224 5.07 -24.95 30.09
CA GLY A 224 5.72 -26.16 30.60
C GLY A 224 7.24 -26.07 30.80
N VAL A 225 7.86 -24.92 30.54
CA VAL A 225 9.33 -24.72 30.63
C VAL A 225 9.71 -23.87 31.87
N ALA A 226 8.74 -23.48 32.69
CA ALA A 226 8.98 -22.82 33.97
C ALA A 226 8.74 -23.80 35.14
N GLN A 227 9.64 -24.77 35.32
CA GLN A 227 9.86 -25.48 36.58
C GLN A 227 11.35 -25.69 36.80
#